data_AF-A0A2H0QA00-F1
#
_entry.id   AF-A0A2H0QA00-F1
#
_cell.length_a   1.000
_cell.length_b   1.000
_cell.length_c   1.000
_cell.angle_alpha   90.00
_cell.angle_beta   90.00
_cell.angle_gamma   90.00
#
_symmetry.space_group_name_H-M   'P 1'
#
loop_
_entity.id
_entity.type
_entity.pdbx_description
1 polymer ?
#
loop_
_entity_poly.entity_id
_entity_poly.type
_entity_poly.pdbx_seq_one_letter_code
_entity_poly.pdbx_strand_id
1 'polypeptide(L)'
;MSLKNDVQKYYGETLKTNSDLKTDACCTEETLTPHLKQALAVLSDEVHQKYYGCGLVLPEELEGAKVLDLGSGAGRDVFALSYLVGAKGHVTGVDMTKEQIEVARRNIDYHAKKFGYNNVSFIDGDIEKLDLLQLEKNSFDIIVSNCVINLVEDKAKVLKDAYDLLKPGGEIYFSDVYTDRRLAKEHQVDPVIRGECLGGALYWNDFHRFAKSAGFSDPRIVTSRELRIEDDQIKTKLHPARFYSVTYRLFKIPELEDACEDFGQAVRYKGTLKTSPSGFVLDDHHFFEPGKWESVCGNSYLMLKATRFAEHFDFIGDFSTHYGIFKGCGLNVPYQATSGEQNNNGGACC
;
A
#
# COMPACT_ATOMS: atom_id res chain seq x y z
N MET A 1 1.70 -13.63 26.97
CA MET A 1 2.88 -13.25 26.16
C MET A 1 2.56 -11.94 25.48
N SER A 2 3.57 -11.11 25.16
CA SER A 2 3.36 -9.90 24.34
C SER A 2 3.13 -10.34 22.88
N LEU A 3 2.29 -9.61 22.14
CA LEU A 3 1.98 -9.88 20.73
C LEU A 3 3.25 -10.07 19.90
N LYS A 4 4.27 -9.26 20.17
CA LYS A 4 5.56 -9.30 19.46
C LYS A 4 6.30 -10.62 19.64
N ASN A 5 6.30 -11.17 20.85
CA ASN A 5 6.94 -12.45 21.12
C ASN A 5 6.20 -13.60 20.40
N ASP A 6 4.87 -13.52 20.32
CA ASP A 6 4.06 -14.51 19.64
C ASP A 6 4.30 -14.46 18.11
N VAL A 7 4.37 -13.26 17.53
CA VAL A 7 4.71 -13.05 16.10
C VAL A 7 6.12 -13.51 15.78
N GLN A 8 7.14 -13.08 16.55
CA GLN A 8 8.53 -13.51 16.36
C GLN A 8 8.67 -15.03 16.43
N LYS A 9 8.04 -15.66 17.43
CA LYS A 9 8.09 -17.12 17.56
C LYS A 9 7.36 -17.83 16.42
N TYR A 10 6.22 -17.29 15.98
CA TYR A 10 5.46 -17.88 14.89
C TYR A 10 6.25 -17.87 13.57
N TYR A 11 6.81 -16.73 13.17
CA TYR A 11 7.57 -16.58 11.92
C TYR A 11 9.04 -17.03 12.00
N GLY A 12 9.61 -17.11 13.20
CA GLY A 12 10.98 -17.60 13.42
C GLY A 12 11.07 -19.11 13.64
N GLU A 13 10.10 -19.73 14.32
CA GLU A 13 10.19 -21.13 14.76
C GLU A 13 9.05 -22.03 14.24
N THR A 14 7.85 -21.49 14.03
CA THR A 14 6.63 -22.31 13.82
C THR A 14 6.30 -22.50 12.34
N LEU A 15 6.33 -21.43 11.54
CA LEU A 15 6.16 -21.47 10.10
C LEU A 15 7.40 -22.07 9.44
N LYS A 16 7.23 -23.21 8.75
CA LYS A 16 8.31 -23.85 7.99
C LYS A 16 8.08 -23.74 6.48
N THR A 17 6.83 -23.72 6.03
CA THR A 17 6.45 -23.67 4.60
C THR A 17 5.13 -22.93 4.37
N ASN A 18 4.89 -22.40 3.15
CA ASN A 18 3.61 -21.75 2.79
C ASN A 18 2.39 -22.69 2.82
N SER A 19 2.59 -24.00 2.77
CA SER A 19 1.52 -25.00 2.93
C SER A 19 0.94 -25.09 4.34
N ASP A 20 1.51 -24.37 5.31
CA ASP A 20 1.04 -24.38 6.70
C ASP A 20 -0.09 -23.35 6.96
N LEU A 21 -0.43 -22.52 5.97
CA LEU A 21 -1.46 -21.45 6.06
C LEU A 21 -2.86 -22.02 5.74
N LYS A 22 -3.88 -21.68 6.54
CA LYS A 22 -5.24 -22.24 6.42
C LYS A 22 -6.23 -21.32 5.69
N THR A 23 -5.76 -20.21 5.16
CA THR A 23 -6.55 -19.23 4.41
C THR A 23 -5.86 -18.87 3.10
N ASP A 24 -6.64 -18.41 2.13
CA ASP A 24 -6.11 -17.85 0.87
C ASP A 24 -5.58 -16.41 1.04
N ALA A 25 -5.51 -15.92 2.28
CA ALA A 25 -5.02 -14.58 2.62
C ALA A 25 -3.61 -14.36 2.08
N CYS A 26 -2.77 -15.40 2.10
CA CYS A 26 -1.39 -15.38 1.62
C CYS A 26 -1.18 -15.93 0.20
N CYS A 27 -2.25 -16.28 -0.50
CA CYS A 27 -2.18 -16.84 -1.85
C CYS A 27 -2.69 -15.80 -2.86
N THR A 28 -1.80 -15.25 -3.70
CA THR A 28 -2.21 -14.44 -4.86
C THR A 28 -2.29 -15.30 -6.12
N GLU A 29 -3.47 -15.32 -6.74
CA GLU A 29 -3.69 -15.78 -8.13
C GLU A 29 -3.47 -14.62 -9.13
N GLU A 30 -2.45 -13.79 -8.94
CA GLU A 30 -2.15 -12.71 -9.86
C GLU A 30 -1.19 -13.16 -10.97
N THR A 31 -1.51 -12.81 -12.22
CA THR A 31 -0.62 -13.04 -13.34
C THR A 31 0.60 -12.13 -13.21
N LEU A 32 1.72 -12.69 -12.73
CA LEU A 32 2.96 -11.95 -12.51
C LEU A 32 3.35 -11.16 -13.77
N THR A 33 3.57 -9.85 -13.62
CA THR A 33 4.03 -9.00 -14.72
C THR A 33 5.41 -9.48 -15.22
N PRO A 34 5.78 -9.22 -16.48
CA PRO A 34 7.09 -9.61 -17.00
C PRO A 34 8.26 -9.09 -16.16
N HIS A 35 8.17 -7.84 -15.67
CA HIS A 35 9.17 -7.24 -14.79
C HIS A 35 9.29 -7.97 -13.45
N LEU A 36 8.15 -8.33 -12.85
CA LEU A 36 8.12 -9.10 -11.62
C LEU A 36 8.71 -10.51 -11.80
N LYS A 37 8.37 -11.19 -12.90
CA LYS A 37 8.95 -12.50 -13.23
C LYS A 37 10.47 -12.43 -13.35
N GLN A 38 11.00 -11.37 -13.98
CA GLN A 38 12.45 -11.17 -14.10
C GLN A 38 13.11 -10.93 -12.74
N ALA A 39 12.53 -10.04 -11.91
CA ALA A 39 13.04 -9.75 -10.58
C ALA A 39 13.06 -11.00 -9.67
N LEU A 40 12.00 -11.81 -9.74
CA LEU A 40 11.94 -13.08 -8.99
C LEU A 40 12.90 -14.13 -9.55
N ALA A 41 13.07 -14.24 -10.86
CA ALA A 41 13.92 -15.27 -11.48
C ALA A 41 15.42 -15.13 -11.14
N VAL A 42 15.86 -13.98 -10.63
CA VAL A 42 17.26 -13.71 -10.29
C VAL A 42 17.57 -13.85 -8.80
N LEU A 43 16.58 -14.19 -7.97
CA LEU A 43 16.79 -14.38 -6.54
C LEU A 43 17.35 -15.77 -6.22
N SER A 44 18.07 -15.88 -5.10
CA SER A 44 18.52 -17.17 -4.58
C SER A 44 17.33 -18.07 -4.17
N ASP A 45 17.47 -19.39 -4.34
CA ASP A 45 16.46 -20.36 -3.91
C ASP A 45 16.13 -20.25 -2.41
N GLU A 46 17.13 -19.94 -1.59
CA GLU A 46 16.95 -19.85 -0.14
C GLU A 46 15.98 -18.72 0.25
N VAL A 47 16.13 -17.56 -0.37
CA VAL A 47 15.26 -16.39 -0.16
C VAL A 47 13.85 -16.66 -0.70
N HIS A 48 13.73 -17.38 -1.82
CA HIS A 48 12.43 -17.78 -2.35
C HIS A 48 11.66 -18.71 -1.42
N GLN A 49 12.36 -19.68 -0.82
CA GLN A 49 11.73 -20.70 0.02
C GLN A 49 11.32 -20.20 1.40
N LYS A 50 11.92 -19.10 1.89
CA LYS A 50 11.64 -18.51 3.21
C LYS A 50 10.70 -17.31 3.16
N TYR A 51 9.83 -17.27 2.17
CA TYR A 51 8.89 -16.17 1.99
C TYR A 51 7.46 -16.54 2.38
N TYR A 52 6.85 -15.73 3.25
CA TYR A 52 5.53 -15.97 3.85
C TYR A 52 4.50 -14.85 3.57
N GLY A 53 4.76 -13.97 2.60
CA GLY A 53 3.85 -12.88 2.27
C GLY A 53 2.85 -13.23 1.15
N CYS A 54 1.96 -12.28 0.86
CA CYS A 54 0.79 -12.51 0.01
C CYS A 54 1.04 -12.23 -1.49
N GLY A 55 2.27 -11.98 -1.93
CA GLY A 55 2.60 -11.52 -3.31
C GLY A 55 3.74 -10.50 -3.32
N LEU A 56 4.19 -9.94 -4.45
CA LEU A 56 5.11 -8.79 -4.37
C LEU A 56 4.30 -7.49 -4.38
N VAL A 57 4.54 -6.64 -3.39
CA VAL A 57 4.07 -5.26 -3.40
C VAL A 57 4.97 -4.45 -4.32
N LEU A 58 4.48 -4.14 -5.51
CA LEU A 58 5.29 -3.57 -6.59
C LEU A 58 4.73 -2.23 -7.10
N PRO A 59 5.22 -1.10 -6.57
CA PRO A 59 4.90 0.22 -7.08
C PRO A 59 5.51 0.46 -8.46
N GLU A 60 4.92 1.34 -9.26
CA GLU A 60 5.49 1.78 -10.54
C GLU A 60 6.65 2.76 -10.35
N GLU A 61 7.44 2.98 -11.40
CA GLU A 61 8.53 3.97 -11.45
C GLU A 61 9.52 3.85 -10.28
N LEU A 62 10.27 2.74 -10.25
CA LEU A 62 11.23 2.43 -9.19
C LEU A 62 12.67 2.81 -9.51
N GLU A 63 13.00 3.09 -10.78
CA GLU A 63 14.39 3.27 -11.21
C GLU A 63 15.07 4.41 -10.43
N GLY A 64 16.16 4.10 -9.74
CA GLY A 64 16.90 5.06 -8.90
C GLY A 64 16.27 5.39 -7.55
N ALA A 65 15.11 4.82 -7.19
CA ALA A 65 14.42 5.13 -5.94
C ALA A 65 15.15 4.58 -4.71
N LYS A 66 15.02 5.30 -3.59
CA LYS A 66 15.38 4.79 -2.26
C LYS A 66 14.13 4.24 -1.57
N VAL A 67 14.11 2.94 -1.34
CA VAL A 67 12.95 2.19 -0.85
C VAL A 67 13.21 1.65 0.55
N LEU A 68 12.20 1.69 1.42
CA LEU A 68 12.18 1.03 2.73
C LEU A 68 11.14 -0.09 2.71
N ASP A 69 11.53 -1.29 3.09
CA ASP A 69 10.65 -2.44 3.26
C ASP A 69 10.43 -2.74 4.75
N LEU A 70 9.18 -2.64 5.21
CA LEU A 70 8.78 -2.85 6.59
C LEU A 70 8.34 -4.31 6.82
N GLY A 71 9.10 -5.03 7.66
CA GLY A 71 8.93 -6.46 7.89
C GLY A 71 9.47 -7.30 6.73
N SER A 72 10.72 -7.00 6.35
CA SER A 72 11.37 -7.56 5.16
C SER A 72 11.65 -9.07 5.19
N GLY A 73 11.52 -9.72 6.35
CA GLY A 73 11.82 -11.14 6.54
C GLY A 73 13.22 -11.53 6.01
N ALA A 74 13.28 -12.64 5.26
CA ALA A 74 14.51 -13.11 4.60
C ALA A 74 14.96 -12.23 3.40
N GLY A 75 14.23 -11.15 3.09
CA GLY A 75 14.62 -10.14 2.11
C GLY A 75 14.17 -10.40 0.68
N ARG A 76 13.17 -11.27 0.43
CA ARG A 76 12.68 -11.52 -0.94
C ARG A 76 12.26 -10.24 -1.64
N ASP A 77 11.43 -9.45 -0.99
CA ASP A 77 10.89 -8.22 -1.55
C ASP A 77 12.02 -7.17 -1.67
N VAL A 78 12.90 -7.06 -0.67
CA VAL A 78 14.13 -6.24 -0.74
C VAL A 78 15.01 -6.55 -1.94
N PHE A 79 15.32 -7.82 -2.19
CA PHE A 79 16.19 -8.21 -3.31
C PHE A 79 15.48 -8.05 -4.66
N ALA A 80 14.17 -8.32 -4.75
CA ALA A 80 13.39 -8.06 -5.95
C ALA A 80 13.34 -6.57 -6.28
N LEU A 81 13.08 -5.72 -5.28
CA LEU A 81 13.07 -4.27 -5.43
C LEU A 81 14.48 -3.73 -5.74
N SER A 82 15.53 -4.29 -5.14
CA SER A 82 16.94 -3.96 -5.41
C SER A 82 17.29 -4.09 -6.90
N TYR A 83 16.81 -5.15 -7.54
CA TYR A 83 16.96 -5.36 -8.97
C TYR A 83 16.21 -4.30 -9.79
N LEU A 84 15.00 -3.92 -9.36
CA LEU A 84 14.13 -2.99 -10.09
C LEU A 84 14.52 -1.52 -9.93
N VAL A 85 15.00 -1.13 -8.75
CA VAL A 85 15.54 0.23 -8.54
C VAL A 85 16.89 0.42 -9.22
N GLY A 86 17.61 -0.67 -9.51
CA GLY A 86 18.88 -0.66 -10.21
C GLY A 86 20.03 -0.06 -9.39
N ALA A 87 21.21 0.02 -10.01
CA ALA A 87 22.46 0.40 -9.36
C ALA A 87 22.48 1.81 -8.73
N LYS A 88 21.56 2.70 -9.13
CA LYS A 88 21.44 4.07 -8.59
C LYS A 88 20.43 4.17 -7.44
N GLY A 89 19.54 3.21 -7.29
CA GLY A 89 18.61 3.14 -6.19
C GLY A 89 19.20 2.41 -4.99
N HIS A 90 18.43 2.32 -3.91
CA HIS A 90 18.83 1.61 -2.70
C HIS A 90 17.60 1.04 -1.98
N VAL A 91 17.71 -0.16 -1.43
CA VAL A 91 16.61 -0.78 -0.67
C VAL A 91 17.06 -1.14 0.74
N THR A 92 16.33 -0.64 1.74
CA THR A 92 16.56 -0.96 3.14
C THR A 92 15.43 -1.86 3.64
N GLY A 93 15.77 -3.05 4.13
CA GLY A 93 14.82 -3.91 4.85
C GLY A 93 14.92 -3.72 6.36
N VAL A 94 13.78 -3.66 7.04
CA VAL A 94 13.69 -3.71 8.52
C VAL A 94 12.91 -4.96 8.90
N ASP A 95 13.44 -5.78 9.80
CA ASP A 95 12.71 -6.89 10.39
C ASP A 95 13.18 -7.15 11.82
N MET A 96 12.28 -7.60 12.70
CA MET A 96 12.58 -7.86 14.11
C MET A 96 13.01 -9.31 14.38
N THR A 97 12.98 -10.18 13.37
CA THR A 97 13.26 -11.61 13.47
C THR A 97 14.71 -11.86 13.07
N LYS A 98 15.56 -12.19 14.05
CA LYS A 98 17.01 -12.34 13.83
C LYS A 98 17.35 -13.41 12.81
N GLU A 99 16.65 -14.55 12.88
CA GLU A 99 16.85 -15.69 12.00
C GLU A 99 16.57 -15.33 10.53
N GLN A 100 15.58 -14.46 10.29
CA GLN A 100 15.23 -13.97 8.97
C GLN A 100 16.27 -12.95 8.47
N ILE A 101 16.67 -12.00 9.31
CA ILE A 101 17.71 -11.01 8.98
C ILE A 101 19.06 -11.67 8.70
N GLU A 102 19.41 -12.75 9.40
CA GLU A 102 20.65 -13.51 9.14
C GLU A 102 20.64 -14.15 7.75
N VAL A 103 19.50 -14.70 7.32
CA VAL A 103 19.29 -15.21 5.96
C VAL A 103 19.41 -14.09 4.93
N ALA A 104 18.78 -12.95 5.20
CA ALA A 104 18.83 -11.81 4.32
C ALA A 104 20.29 -11.33 4.12
N ARG A 105 21.02 -11.15 5.23
CA ARG A 105 22.42 -10.69 5.23
C ARG A 105 23.37 -11.63 4.51
N ARG A 106 23.26 -12.95 4.71
CA ARG A 106 24.15 -13.92 4.04
C ARG A 106 23.91 -14.03 2.53
N ASN A 107 22.73 -13.61 2.06
CA ASN A 107 22.39 -13.60 0.64
C ASN A 107 22.76 -12.28 -0.06
N ILE A 108 23.28 -11.26 0.64
CA ILE A 108 23.71 -9.99 0.03
C ILE A 108 24.77 -10.23 -1.06
N ASP A 109 25.83 -10.97 -0.75
CA ASP A 109 26.94 -11.20 -1.69
C ASP A 109 26.51 -11.98 -2.94
N TYR A 110 25.55 -12.90 -2.79
CA TYR A 110 24.98 -13.63 -3.91
C TYR A 110 24.29 -12.66 -4.89
N HIS A 111 23.37 -11.85 -4.38
CA HIS A 111 22.61 -10.91 -5.21
C HIS A 111 23.51 -9.80 -5.76
N ALA A 112 24.49 -9.32 -4.99
CA ALA A 112 25.45 -8.33 -5.45
C ALA A 112 26.27 -8.83 -6.66
N LYS A 113 26.74 -10.08 -6.63
CA LYS A 113 27.42 -10.71 -7.77
C LYS A 113 26.48 -10.93 -8.94
N LYS A 114 25.23 -11.32 -8.67
CA LYS A 114 24.21 -11.58 -9.70
C LYS A 114 23.79 -10.30 -10.44
N PHE A 115 23.66 -9.19 -9.73
CA PHE A 115 23.20 -7.91 -10.27
C PHE A 115 24.35 -7.03 -10.80
N GLY A 116 25.57 -7.26 -10.30
CA GLY A 116 26.75 -6.46 -10.63
C GLY A 116 26.91 -5.19 -9.78
N TYR A 117 26.09 -5.04 -8.74
CA TYR A 117 26.13 -3.93 -7.78
C TYR A 117 25.52 -4.37 -6.45
N ASN A 118 25.90 -3.72 -5.35
CA ASN A 118 25.26 -3.89 -4.05
C ASN A 118 24.58 -2.59 -3.65
N ASN A 119 23.26 -2.64 -3.47
CA ASN A 119 22.42 -1.52 -3.11
C ASN A 119 21.36 -1.90 -2.05
N VAL A 120 21.67 -2.87 -1.19
CA VAL A 120 20.77 -3.33 -0.13
C VAL A 120 21.38 -3.16 1.26
N SER A 121 20.52 -2.93 2.24
CA SER A 121 20.90 -2.96 3.66
C SER A 121 19.77 -3.55 4.51
N PHE A 122 20.12 -4.27 5.57
CA PHE A 122 19.16 -4.90 6.49
C PHE A 122 19.37 -4.46 7.94
N ILE A 123 18.31 -3.95 8.55
CA ILE A 123 18.27 -3.49 9.94
C ILE A 123 17.48 -4.52 10.76
N ASP A 124 18.11 -5.04 11.82
CA ASP A 124 17.43 -5.78 12.87
C ASP A 124 16.70 -4.76 13.76
N GLY A 125 15.38 -4.69 13.63
CA GLY A 125 14.59 -3.60 14.22
C GLY A 125 13.10 -3.85 14.23
N ASP A 126 12.43 -3.25 15.21
CA ASP A 126 10.99 -3.25 15.36
C ASP A 126 10.39 -2.06 14.60
N ILE A 127 9.47 -2.32 13.68
CA ILE A 127 8.83 -1.27 12.86
C ILE A 127 7.93 -0.34 13.68
N GLU A 128 7.57 -0.67 14.92
CA GLU A 128 6.95 0.29 15.82
C GLU A 128 7.93 1.30 16.41
N LYS A 129 9.23 1.08 16.24
CA LYS A 129 10.32 1.88 16.79
C LYS A 129 11.22 2.43 15.70
N LEU A 130 10.67 2.74 14.53
CA LEU A 130 11.42 3.27 13.38
C LEU A 130 12.20 4.55 13.75
N ASP A 131 11.64 5.38 14.64
CA ASP A 131 12.28 6.55 15.21
C ASP A 131 13.59 6.25 15.98
N LEU A 132 13.79 5.01 16.43
CA LEU A 132 15.01 4.56 17.13
C LEU A 132 16.02 3.88 16.19
N LEU A 133 15.66 3.59 14.94
CA LEU A 133 16.51 2.86 13.98
C LEU A 133 17.50 3.74 13.20
N GLN A 134 17.65 5.01 13.60
CA GLN A 134 18.56 5.98 12.96
C GLN A 134 18.30 6.17 11.46
N LEU A 135 17.04 5.98 11.04
CA LEU A 135 16.59 6.28 9.69
C LEU A 135 16.39 7.80 9.56
N GLU A 136 16.95 8.38 8.50
CA GLU A 136 16.86 9.81 8.26
C GLU A 136 15.42 10.19 7.82
N LYS A 137 14.87 11.26 8.41
CA LYS A 137 13.58 11.82 8.00
C LYS A 137 13.65 12.35 6.57
N ASN A 138 12.54 12.30 5.84
CA ASN A 138 12.47 12.76 4.45
C ASN A 138 13.54 12.15 3.54
N SER A 139 13.86 10.87 3.71
CA SER A 139 14.97 10.25 2.99
C SER A 139 14.56 9.12 2.06
N PHE A 140 13.33 8.60 2.17
CA PHE A 140 12.82 7.52 1.31
C PHE A 140 11.84 8.07 0.28
N ASP A 141 11.96 7.60 -0.95
CA ASP A 141 11.00 7.90 -2.02
C ASP A 141 9.74 7.04 -1.86
N ILE A 142 9.92 5.79 -1.45
CA ILE A 142 8.85 4.80 -1.35
C ILE A 142 9.06 3.95 -0.09
N ILE A 143 7.97 3.68 0.62
CA ILE A 143 7.92 2.67 1.67
C ILE A 143 6.97 1.56 1.22
N VAL A 144 7.40 0.31 1.35
CA VAL A 144 6.56 -0.86 1.07
C VAL A 144 6.36 -1.70 2.33
N SER A 145 5.29 -2.47 2.35
CA SER A 145 4.98 -3.43 3.41
C SER A 145 4.00 -4.45 2.85
N ASN A 146 4.07 -5.69 3.33
CA ASN A 146 3.18 -6.75 2.89
C ASN A 146 2.67 -7.58 4.08
N CYS A 147 1.43 -7.35 4.49
CA CYS A 147 0.75 -8.05 5.60
C CYS A 147 1.44 -7.96 6.97
N VAL A 148 2.22 -6.91 7.20
CA VAL A 148 2.93 -6.70 8.48
C VAL A 148 2.26 -5.65 9.36
N ILE A 149 1.65 -4.61 8.77
CA ILE A 149 1.07 -3.49 9.55
C ILE A 149 -0.05 -3.99 10.46
N ASN A 150 -0.82 -5.00 10.07
CA ASN A 150 -1.83 -5.59 10.93
C ASN A 150 -1.28 -6.31 12.17
N LEU A 151 -0.02 -6.73 12.14
CA LEU A 151 0.64 -7.46 13.24
C LEU A 151 1.19 -6.54 14.32
N VAL A 152 1.23 -5.22 14.08
CA VAL A 152 1.70 -4.24 15.07
C VAL A 152 0.57 -3.83 16.04
N GLU A 153 0.93 -3.53 17.28
CA GLU A 153 0.07 -2.99 18.32
C GLU A 153 -0.29 -1.51 18.03
N ASP A 154 0.71 -0.66 17.76
CA ASP A 154 0.53 0.79 17.51
C ASP A 154 0.64 1.16 16.03
N LYS A 155 -0.43 0.87 15.29
CA LYS A 155 -0.55 1.15 13.85
C LYS A 155 -0.44 2.64 13.52
N ALA A 156 -0.97 3.50 14.38
CA ALA A 156 -0.95 4.94 14.17
C ALA A 156 0.49 5.47 14.25
N LYS A 157 1.30 4.98 15.19
CA LYS A 157 2.72 5.31 15.27
C LYS A 157 3.49 4.83 14.04
N VAL A 158 3.29 3.59 13.58
CA VAL A 158 3.97 3.07 12.38
C VAL A 158 3.68 3.94 11.16
N LEU A 159 2.40 4.31 10.94
CA LEU A 159 2.02 5.20 9.85
C LEU A 159 2.63 6.59 10.01
N LYS A 160 2.70 7.13 11.23
CA LYS A 160 3.30 8.44 11.49
C LYS A 160 4.81 8.45 11.25
N ASP A 161 5.52 7.42 11.68
CA ASP A 161 6.95 7.28 11.45
C ASP A 161 7.24 7.09 9.96
N ALA A 162 6.44 6.28 9.26
CA ALA A 162 6.53 6.14 7.81
C ALA A 162 6.34 7.48 7.10
N TYR A 163 5.33 8.27 7.50
CA TYR A 163 5.13 9.63 7.01
C TYR A 163 6.37 10.52 7.24
N ASP A 164 6.99 10.46 8.41
CA ASP A 164 8.18 11.26 8.72
C ASP A 164 9.41 10.86 7.89
N LEU A 165 9.55 9.57 7.56
CA LEU A 165 10.65 9.02 6.78
C LEU A 165 10.53 9.29 5.27
N LEU A 166 9.31 9.41 4.75
CA LEU A 166 9.07 9.73 3.34
C LEU A 166 9.53 11.13 2.97
N LYS A 167 10.15 11.30 1.81
CA LYS A 167 10.35 12.60 1.16
C LYS A 167 9.00 13.25 0.83
N PRO A 168 8.91 14.58 0.72
CA PRO A 168 7.78 15.22 0.04
C PRO A 168 7.57 14.61 -1.35
N GLY A 169 6.34 14.23 -1.66
CA GLY A 169 6.00 13.51 -2.90
C GLY A 169 6.25 12.00 -2.87
N GLY A 170 6.85 11.47 -1.80
CA GLY A 170 7.01 10.03 -1.60
C GLY A 170 5.69 9.35 -1.22
N GLU A 171 5.65 8.02 -1.27
CA GLU A 171 4.45 7.26 -0.91
C GLU A 171 4.76 6.01 -0.08
N ILE A 172 3.79 5.60 0.75
CA ILE A 172 3.72 4.22 1.21
C ILE A 172 2.77 3.46 0.28
N TYR A 173 3.24 2.34 -0.26
CA TYR A 173 2.49 1.47 -1.15
C TYR A 173 2.54 0.07 -0.56
N PHE A 174 1.41 -0.46 -0.10
CA PHE A 174 1.40 -1.67 0.73
C PHE A 174 0.11 -2.45 0.60
N SER A 175 0.19 -3.76 0.85
CA SER A 175 -0.99 -4.64 0.87
C SER A 175 -1.20 -5.20 2.27
N ASP A 176 -2.45 -5.21 2.73
CA ASP A 176 -2.82 -5.81 4.01
C ASP A 176 -4.28 -6.30 4.03
N VAL A 177 -4.67 -6.97 5.10
CA VAL A 177 -6.02 -7.51 5.31
C VAL A 177 -6.92 -6.52 6.04
N TYR A 178 -8.09 -6.24 5.49
CA TYR A 178 -9.07 -5.34 6.08
C TYR A 178 -10.41 -6.03 6.24
N THR A 179 -11.24 -5.48 7.11
CA THR A 179 -12.60 -5.98 7.33
C THR A 179 -13.65 -4.88 7.13
N ASP A 180 -14.86 -5.29 6.75
CA ASP A 180 -16.00 -4.39 6.57
C ASP A 180 -16.58 -3.85 7.89
N ARG A 181 -16.15 -4.41 9.03
CA ARG A 181 -16.65 -4.05 10.36
C ARG A 181 -15.62 -4.30 11.46
N ARG A 182 -15.81 -3.70 12.63
CA ARG A 182 -14.96 -3.98 13.80
C ARG A 182 -15.24 -5.39 14.31
N LEU A 183 -14.19 -6.20 14.49
CA LEU A 183 -14.29 -7.52 15.11
C LEU A 183 -14.54 -7.40 16.62
N ALA A 184 -15.21 -8.40 17.21
CA ALA A 184 -15.33 -8.50 18.66
C ALA A 184 -13.96 -8.72 19.32
N LYS A 185 -13.77 -8.19 20.53
CA LYS A 185 -12.48 -8.23 21.25
C LYS A 185 -11.94 -9.65 21.43
N GLU A 186 -12.83 -10.62 21.66
CA GLU A 186 -12.48 -12.04 21.78
C GLU A 186 -11.86 -12.61 20.50
N HIS A 187 -12.34 -12.23 19.32
CA HIS A 187 -11.76 -12.67 18.03
C HIS A 187 -10.44 -11.95 17.73
N GLN A 188 -10.29 -10.71 18.19
CA GLN A 188 -9.04 -9.96 18.03
C GLN A 188 -7.87 -10.59 18.81
N VAL A 189 -8.14 -11.33 19.89
CA VAL A 189 -7.12 -11.98 20.73
C VAL A 189 -7.05 -13.50 20.55
N ASP A 190 -7.94 -14.09 19.75
CA ASP A 190 -7.90 -15.53 19.44
C ASP A 190 -6.60 -15.85 18.69
N PRO A 191 -5.74 -16.75 19.22
CA PRO A 191 -4.44 -17.04 18.62
C PRO A 191 -4.52 -17.63 17.21
N VAL A 192 -5.57 -18.40 16.90
CA VAL A 192 -5.75 -19.02 15.58
C VAL A 192 -6.16 -17.96 14.57
N ILE A 193 -7.16 -17.15 14.91
CA ILE A 193 -7.64 -16.06 14.04
C ILE A 193 -6.53 -15.02 13.82
N ARG A 194 -5.70 -14.76 14.83
CA ARG A 194 -4.57 -13.85 14.73
C ARG A 194 -3.42 -14.41 13.89
N GLY A 195 -3.11 -15.71 14.02
CA GLY A 195 -2.10 -16.39 13.20
C GLY A 195 -2.41 -16.33 11.70
N GLU A 196 -3.70 -16.35 11.34
CA GLU A 196 -4.18 -16.19 9.96
C GLU A 196 -4.27 -14.72 9.49
N CYS A 197 -3.65 -13.77 10.22
CA CYS A 197 -3.70 -12.32 9.96
C CYS A 197 -5.12 -11.69 10.00
N LEU A 198 -6.15 -12.43 10.41
CA LEU A 198 -7.53 -11.95 10.47
C LEU A 198 -7.83 -11.18 11.76
N GLY A 199 -7.25 -11.60 12.89
CA GLY A 199 -7.59 -11.04 14.21
C GLY A 199 -7.12 -9.59 14.39
N GLY A 200 -6.03 -9.22 13.71
CA GLY A 200 -5.49 -7.87 13.68
C GLY A 200 -6.06 -6.98 12.57
N ALA A 201 -6.90 -7.53 11.67
CA ALA A 201 -7.42 -6.82 10.53
C ALA A 201 -8.27 -5.62 10.99
N LEU A 202 -7.94 -4.44 10.47
CA LEU A 202 -8.67 -3.23 10.79
C LEU A 202 -9.97 -3.13 10.01
N TYR A 203 -10.99 -2.57 10.67
CA TYR A 203 -12.09 -1.96 9.94
C TYR A 203 -11.53 -0.86 9.02
N TRP A 204 -11.84 -0.92 7.73
CA TRP A 204 -11.24 -0.03 6.72
C TRP A 204 -11.38 1.47 7.04
N ASN A 205 -12.50 1.89 7.62
CA ASN A 205 -12.70 3.28 8.04
C ASN A 205 -11.86 3.68 9.26
N ASP A 206 -11.55 2.74 10.17
CA ASP A 206 -10.60 3.02 11.25
C ASP A 206 -9.19 3.16 10.71
N PHE A 207 -8.81 2.34 9.72
CA PHE A 207 -7.56 2.52 8.99
C PHE A 207 -7.47 3.90 8.31
N HIS A 208 -8.51 4.34 7.60
CA HIS A 208 -8.54 5.69 7.00
C HIS A 208 -8.35 6.79 8.04
N ARG A 209 -8.96 6.66 9.23
CA ARG A 209 -8.77 7.61 10.33
C ARG A 209 -7.32 7.62 10.81
N PHE A 210 -6.69 6.46 10.98
CA PHE A 210 -5.28 6.39 11.38
C PHE A 210 -4.37 7.00 10.32
N ALA A 211 -4.55 6.66 9.05
CA ALA A 211 -3.79 7.22 7.93
C ALA A 211 -3.90 8.75 7.88
N LYS A 212 -5.12 9.29 7.95
CA LYS A 212 -5.35 10.75 7.98
C LYS A 212 -4.71 11.39 9.21
N SER A 213 -4.82 10.78 10.39
CA SER A 213 -4.18 11.30 11.61
C SER A 213 -2.65 11.30 11.55
N ALA A 214 -2.05 10.39 10.77
CA ALA A 214 -0.61 10.35 10.54
C ALA A 214 -0.12 11.42 9.54
N GLY A 215 -1.04 12.02 8.76
CA GLY A 215 -0.75 13.05 7.75
C GLY A 215 -1.09 12.64 6.31
N PHE A 216 -1.57 11.42 6.08
CA PHE A 216 -1.99 10.97 4.74
C PHE A 216 -3.45 11.34 4.48
N SER A 217 -3.70 12.52 3.92
CA SER A 217 -5.05 13.08 3.76
C SER A 217 -5.98 12.28 2.85
N ASP A 218 -5.42 11.61 1.83
CA ASP A 218 -6.18 10.92 0.78
C ASP A 218 -5.61 9.52 0.48
N PRO A 219 -5.90 8.50 1.33
CA PRO A 219 -5.54 7.10 1.05
C PRO A 219 -6.29 6.57 -0.18
N ARG A 220 -5.56 5.98 -1.14
CA ARG A 220 -6.13 5.43 -2.38
C ARG A 220 -6.03 3.90 -2.41
N ILE A 221 -7.11 3.24 -2.83
CA ILE A 221 -7.14 1.81 -3.06
C ILE A 221 -6.63 1.55 -4.48
N VAL A 222 -5.61 0.70 -4.63
CA VAL A 222 -5.08 0.33 -5.95
C VAL A 222 -5.73 -0.95 -6.44
N THR A 223 -5.78 -1.96 -5.58
CA THR A 223 -6.47 -3.23 -5.84
C THR A 223 -7.18 -3.68 -4.57
N SER A 224 -8.29 -4.40 -4.74
CA SER A 224 -8.96 -5.07 -3.63
C SER A 224 -9.55 -6.41 -4.07
N ARG A 225 -9.47 -7.41 -3.19
CA ARG A 225 -10.04 -8.74 -3.39
C ARG A 225 -10.65 -9.24 -2.09
N GLU A 226 -11.87 -9.76 -2.16
CA GLU A 226 -12.47 -10.45 -1.02
C GLU A 226 -11.75 -11.77 -0.73
N LEU A 227 -11.42 -12.01 0.53
CA LEU A 227 -10.77 -13.23 1.00
C LEU A 227 -11.79 -14.32 1.28
N ARG A 228 -11.41 -15.57 1.00
CA ARG A 228 -12.26 -16.74 1.27
C ARG A 228 -11.71 -17.48 2.48
N ILE A 229 -12.49 -17.46 3.55
CA ILE A 229 -12.19 -18.27 4.74
C ILE A 229 -12.71 -19.69 4.47
N GLU A 230 -11.78 -20.63 4.25
CA GLU A 230 -12.09 -22.03 3.95
C GLU A 230 -12.44 -22.84 5.21
N ASP A 231 -11.89 -22.47 6.37
CA ASP A 231 -12.22 -23.11 7.64
C ASP A 231 -13.62 -22.70 8.12
N ASP A 232 -14.56 -23.65 8.11
CA ASP A 232 -15.96 -23.42 8.50
C ASP A 232 -16.11 -22.97 9.96
N GLN A 233 -15.22 -23.36 10.87
CA GLN A 233 -15.27 -22.94 12.26
C GLN A 233 -14.87 -21.47 12.39
N ILE A 234 -13.77 -21.07 11.74
CA ILE A 234 -13.32 -19.67 11.70
C ILE A 234 -14.37 -18.80 11.01
N LYS A 235 -14.90 -19.26 9.87
CA LYS A 235 -15.94 -18.58 9.12
C LYS A 235 -17.20 -18.36 9.96
N THR A 236 -17.63 -19.37 10.70
CA THR A 236 -18.80 -19.28 11.59
C THR A 236 -18.55 -18.31 12.74
N LYS A 237 -17.36 -18.33 13.34
CA LYS A 237 -16.97 -17.41 14.43
C LYS A 237 -16.95 -15.95 13.95
N LEU A 238 -16.43 -15.70 12.75
CA LEU A 238 -16.24 -14.34 12.24
C LEU A 238 -17.46 -13.79 11.51
N HIS A 239 -18.43 -14.62 11.14
CA HIS A 239 -19.66 -14.16 10.49
C HIS A 239 -20.39 -13.11 11.36
N PRO A 240 -20.92 -12.01 10.79
CA PRO A 240 -21.01 -11.68 9.36
C PRO A 240 -19.85 -10.82 8.81
N ALA A 241 -18.69 -10.77 9.48
CA ALA A 241 -17.55 -10.00 9.01
C ALA A 241 -17.02 -10.55 7.68
N ARG A 242 -16.75 -9.65 6.74
CA ARG A 242 -16.09 -9.94 5.46
C ARG A 242 -14.68 -9.39 5.50
N PHE A 243 -13.76 -10.07 4.83
CA PHE A 243 -12.34 -9.73 4.82
C PHE A 243 -11.87 -9.50 3.39
N TYR A 244 -10.93 -8.58 3.24
CA TYR A 244 -10.43 -8.15 1.95
C TYR A 244 -8.91 -8.01 2.03
N SER A 245 -8.21 -8.52 1.03
CA SER A 245 -6.83 -8.08 0.75
C SER A 245 -6.93 -6.79 -0.05
N VAL A 246 -6.32 -5.73 0.45
CA VAL A 246 -6.36 -4.40 -0.17
C VAL A 246 -4.96 -3.86 -0.30
N THR A 247 -4.61 -3.45 -1.51
CA THR A 247 -3.39 -2.68 -1.76
C THR A 247 -3.75 -1.20 -1.70
N TYR A 248 -3.10 -0.49 -0.80
CA TYR A 248 -3.24 0.95 -0.67
C TYR A 248 -1.99 1.67 -1.16
N ARG A 249 -2.19 2.90 -1.64
CA ARG A 249 -1.13 3.89 -1.81
C ARG A 249 -1.48 5.18 -1.09
N LEU A 250 -0.53 5.71 -0.32
CA LEU A 250 -0.72 6.92 0.48
C LEU A 250 0.45 7.85 0.22
N PHE A 251 0.18 9.00 -0.40
CA PHE A 251 1.19 9.99 -0.74
C PHE A 251 1.44 10.97 0.41
N LYS A 252 2.71 11.32 0.62
CA LYS A 252 3.11 12.45 1.45
C LYS A 252 3.09 13.73 0.63
N ILE A 253 1.92 14.34 0.57
CA ILE A 253 1.69 15.64 -0.08
C ILE A 253 0.84 16.46 0.90
N PRO A 254 1.45 17.41 1.65
CA PRO A 254 0.74 18.20 2.66
C PRO A 254 -0.47 19.00 2.13
N GLU A 255 -0.47 19.30 0.83
CA GLU A 255 -1.50 20.07 0.13
C GLU A 255 -2.74 19.24 -0.24
N LEU A 256 -2.73 17.91 -0.02
CA LEU A 256 -3.91 17.08 -0.29
C LEU A 256 -5.05 17.40 0.68
N GLU A 257 -6.24 17.54 0.10
CA GLU A 257 -7.48 17.81 0.81
C GLU A 257 -8.20 16.50 1.17
N ASP A 258 -9.16 16.55 2.09
CA ASP A 258 -9.92 15.37 2.52
C ASP A 258 -11.07 15.00 1.56
N ALA A 259 -11.41 15.92 0.65
CA ALA A 259 -12.39 15.78 -0.42
C ALA A 259 -11.74 15.97 -1.81
N CYS A 260 -12.39 15.43 -2.84
CA CYS A 260 -11.99 15.68 -4.22
C CYS A 260 -12.48 17.06 -4.68
N GLU A 261 -11.64 18.08 -4.58
CA GLU A 261 -11.98 19.42 -5.05
C GLU A 261 -11.68 19.59 -6.56
N ASP A 262 -12.51 20.38 -7.24
CA ASP A 262 -12.41 20.69 -8.67
C ASP A 262 -11.78 22.07 -8.88
N PHE A 263 -10.66 22.08 -9.59
CA PHE A 263 -9.96 23.30 -10.02
C PHE A 263 -9.88 23.41 -11.56
N GLY A 264 -10.67 22.63 -12.30
CA GLY A 264 -10.67 22.63 -13.76
C GLY A 264 -9.41 22.01 -14.38
N GLN A 265 -8.76 21.11 -13.66
CA GLN A 265 -7.48 20.53 -14.03
C GLN A 265 -7.66 19.34 -14.97
N ALA A 266 -6.67 19.15 -15.85
CA ALA A 266 -6.58 17.99 -16.71
C ALA A 266 -5.14 17.50 -16.84
N VAL A 267 -4.98 16.19 -17.02
CA VAL A 267 -3.70 15.53 -17.19
C VAL A 267 -3.70 14.66 -18.42
N ARG A 268 -2.52 14.39 -18.98
CA ARG A 268 -2.34 13.43 -20.06
C ARG A 268 -1.13 12.55 -19.77
N TYR A 269 -1.37 11.24 -19.70
CA TYR A 269 -0.28 10.28 -19.58
C TYR A 269 0.50 10.18 -20.90
N LYS A 270 1.83 10.24 -20.83
CA LYS A 270 2.71 10.21 -22.01
C LYS A 270 2.99 8.80 -22.53
N GLY A 271 2.67 7.75 -21.76
CA GLY A 271 3.04 6.37 -22.13
C GLY A 271 4.51 6.02 -21.90
N THR A 272 5.23 6.79 -21.08
CA THR A 272 6.69 6.68 -20.92
C THR A 272 7.14 5.77 -19.78
N LEU A 273 6.22 5.31 -18.90
CA LEU A 273 6.59 4.35 -17.85
C LEU A 273 6.84 2.98 -18.48
N LYS A 274 8.03 2.42 -18.27
CA LYS A 274 8.41 1.09 -18.78
C LYS A 274 7.50 -0.03 -18.25
N THR A 275 7.04 0.11 -17.01
CA THR A 275 6.14 -0.86 -16.36
C THR A 275 4.72 -0.80 -16.88
N SER A 276 4.31 0.34 -17.46
CA SER A 276 2.91 0.65 -17.77
C SER A 276 2.76 1.35 -19.14
N PRO A 277 3.29 0.78 -20.24
CA PRO A 277 3.35 1.47 -21.54
C PRO A 277 1.96 1.63 -22.20
N SER A 278 1.02 0.74 -21.90
CA SER A 278 -0.34 0.74 -22.46
C SER A 278 -1.35 1.57 -21.66
N GLY A 279 -0.95 2.09 -20.51
CA GLY A 279 -1.80 2.89 -19.62
C GLY A 279 -1.35 2.77 -18.17
N PHE A 280 -1.58 3.84 -17.41
CA PHE A 280 -1.17 3.93 -16.00
C PHE A 280 -2.40 3.87 -15.09
N VAL A 281 -2.35 2.97 -14.10
CA VAL A 281 -3.35 2.87 -13.04
C VAL A 281 -2.81 3.64 -11.84
N LEU A 282 -3.46 4.76 -11.49
CA LEU A 282 -3.12 5.46 -10.25
C LEU A 282 -3.77 4.74 -9.06
N ASP A 283 -5.04 4.36 -9.22
CA ASP A 283 -5.86 3.68 -8.21
C ASP A 283 -7.04 2.96 -8.91
N ASP A 284 -7.93 2.35 -8.14
CA ASP A 284 -9.08 1.59 -8.64
C ASP A 284 -10.14 2.41 -9.40
N HIS A 285 -10.01 3.74 -9.45
CA HIS A 285 -10.91 4.65 -10.17
C HIS A 285 -10.22 5.39 -11.33
N HIS A 286 -8.88 5.44 -11.36
CA HIS A 286 -8.12 6.24 -12.32
C HIS A 286 -7.20 5.38 -13.19
N PHE A 287 -7.61 5.18 -14.45
CA PHE A 287 -6.81 4.60 -15.51
C PHE A 287 -6.56 5.62 -16.62
N PHE A 288 -5.30 5.95 -16.85
CA PHE A 288 -4.89 6.94 -17.84
C PHE A 288 -4.35 6.27 -19.10
N GLU A 289 -5.07 6.45 -20.21
CA GLU A 289 -4.63 6.01 -21.53
C GLU A 289 -3.53 6.92 -22.10
N PRO A 290 -2.48 6.38 -22.74
CA PRO A 290 -1.43 7.19 -23.34
C PRO A 290 -1.98 8.17 -24.38
N GLY A 291 -1.59 9.44 -24.27
CA GLY A 291 -1.95 10.50 -25.22
C GLY A 291 -3.34 11.12 -25.04
N LYS A 292 -4.18 10.58 -24.14
CA LYS A 292 -5.53 11.07 -23.87
C LYS A 292 -5.52 12.09 -22.72
N TRP A 293 -6.19 13.23 -22.92
CA TRP A 293 -6.44 14.19 -21.85
C TRP A 293 -7.63 13.76 -21.00
N GLU A 294 -7.46 13.79 -19.69
CA GLU A 294 -8.49 13.44 -18.72
C GLU A 294 -8.58 14.51 -17.63
N SER A 295 -9.81 14.88 -17.27
CA SER A 295 -10.05 15.79 -16.16
C SER A 295 -9.86 15.06 -14.84
N VAL A 296 -9.25 15.73 -13.87
CA VAL A 296 -8.95 15.16 -12.55
C VAL A 296 -9.22 16.17 -11.45
N CYS A 297 -9.50 15.68 -10.24
CA CYS A 297 -9.57 16.52 -9.05
C CYS A 297 -8.18 17.03 -8.63
N GLY A 298 -8.16 18.03 -7.75
CA GLY A 298 -6.95 18.63 -7.20
C GLY A 298 -5.98 17.61 -6.60
N ASN A 299 -6.51 16.66 -5.81
CA ASN A 299 -5.69 15.61 -5.21
C ASN A 299 -5.02 14.72 -6.26
N SER A 300 -5.77 14.17 -7.23
CA SER A 300 -5.21 13.32 -8.27
C SER A 300 -4.20 14.10 -9.14
N TYR A 301 -4.43 15.38 -9.40
CA TYR A 301 -3.47 16.25 -10.07
C TYR A 301 -2.16 16.37 -9.27
N LEU A 302 -2.22 16.61 -7.96
CA LEU A 302 -1.04 16.69 -7.09
C LEU A 302 -0.31 15.35 -6.98
N MET A 303 -1.03 14.23 -6.84
CA MET A 303 -0.44 12.89 -6.79
C MET A 303 0.37 12.55 -8.05
N LEU A 304 0.01 13.12 -9.19
CA LEU A 304 0.76 12.98 -10.44
C LEU A 304 1.88 14.03 -10.56
N LYS A 305 1.62 15.29 -10.20
CA LYS A 305 2.53 16.42 -10.44
C LYS A 305 3.62 16.60 -9.40
N ALA A 306 3.33 16.29 -8.14
CA ALA A 306 4.23 16.53 -7.00
C ALA A 306 5.07 15.29 -6.63
N THR A 307 5.06 14.26 -7.47
CA THR A 307 5.69 12.96 -7.20
C THR A 307 6.59 12.56 -8.36
N ARG A 308 7.24 11.39 -8.25
CA ARG A 308 8.06 10.82 -9.31
C ARG A 308 7.32 10.61 -10.64
N PHE A 309 5.98 10.62 -10.64
CA PHE A 309 5.20 10.45 -11.85
C PHE A 309 5.19 11.68 -12.77
N ALA A 310 5.60 12.87 -12.27
CA ALA A 310 5.45 14.13 -12.98
C ALA A 310 6.05 14.13 -14.38
N GLU A 311 7.21 13.50 -14.58
CA GLU A 311 7.89 13.44 -15.88
C GLU A 311 7.08 12.67 -16.93
N HIS A 312 6.19 11.78 -16.49
CA HIS A 312 5.37 10.91 -17.33
C HIS A 312 4.01 11.50 -17.70
N PHE A 313 3.70 12.70 -17.22
CA PHE A 313 2.43 13.37 -17.46
C PHE A 313 2.62 14.78 -18.03
N ASP A 314 1.65 15.22 -18.82
CA ASP A 314 1.42 16.62 -19.14
C ASP A 314 0.26 17.15 -18.30
N PHE A 315 0.28 18.45 -17.99
CA PHE A 315 -0.64 19.08 -17.05
C PHE A 315 -1.25 20.36 -17.63
N ILE A 316 -2.55 20.55 -17.44
CA ILE A 316 -3.30 21.77 -17.75
C ILE A 316 -4.02 22.25 -16.49
N GLY A 317 -4.07 23.57 -16.30
CA GLY A 317 -4.72 24.21 -15.17
C GLY A 317 -3.79 24.43 -13.98
N ASP A 318 -4.29 25.19 -13.01
CA ASP A 318 -3.66 25.50 -11.74
C ASP A 318 -4.71 25.47 -10.61
N PHE A 319 -4.41 26.04 -9.45
CA PHE A 319 -5.31 26.09 -8.29
C PHE A 319 -5.95 27.48 -8.08
N SER A 320 -5.93 28.35 -9.10
CA SER A 320 -6.37 29.75 -8.97
C SER A 320 -7.89 29.92 -8.87
N THR A 321 -8.67 28.97 -9.42
CA THR A 321 -10.13 29.03 -9.44
C THR A 321 -10.71 27.70 -8.94
N HIS A 322 -11.52 27.75 -7.89
CA HIS A 322 -12.23 26.59 -7.33
C HIS A 322 -13.64 26.50 -7.92
N TYR A 323 -14.02 25.32 -8.38
CA TYR A 323 -15.32 25.04 -9.00
C TYR A 323 -16.25 24.20 -8.11
N GLY A 324 -15.84 23.88 -6.88
CA GLY A 324 -16.57 23.01 -5.95
C GLY A 324 -16.09 21.57 -5.98
N ILE A 325 -16.95 20.62 -5.62
CA ILE A 325 -16.59 19.19 -5.58
C ILE A 325 -16.48 18.63 -7.00
N PHE A 326 -15.40 17.90 -7.25
CA PHE A 326 -15.18 17.17 -8.49
C PHE A 326 -16.26 16.10 -8.70
N LYS A 327 -16.91 16.16 -9.86
CA LYS A 327 -18.04 15.28 -10.19
C LYS A 327 -17.61 13.81 -10.17
N GLY A 328 -18.41 12.97 -9.51
CA GLY A 328 -18.15 11.52 -9.43
C GLY A 328 -17.40 11.08 -8.16
N CYS A 329 -16.89 11.99 -7.33
CA CYS A 329 -16.20 11.64 -6.08
C CYS A 329 -17.13 11.46 -4.85
N GLY A 330 -18.43 11.22 -5.04
CA GLY A 330 -19.34 10.76 -3.97
C GLY A 330 -19.74 11.77 -2.88
N LEU A 331 -19.15 12.97 -2.84
CA LEU A 331 -19.57 14.05 -1.95
C LEU A 331 -20.48 15.03 -2.71
N ASN A 332 -21.78 14.93 -2.50
CA ASN A 332 -22.71 15.94 -3.02
C ASN A 332 -22.74 17.15 -2.10
N VAL A 333 -22.98 18.34 -2.67
CA VAL A 333 -23.21 19.56 -1.88
C VAL A 333 -24.36 19.29 -0.89
N PRO A 334 -24.14 19.41 0.43
CA PRO A 334 -25.13 18.99 1.44
C PRO A 334 -26.31 19.96 1.54
N TYR A 335 -26.18 21.16 0.96
CA TYR A 335 -27.21 22.19 0.94
C TYR A 335 -27.97 22.12 -0.37
N GLN A 336 -29.19 21.61 -0.34
CA GLN A 336 -30.13 21.83 -1.44
C GLN A 336 -30.50 23.30 -1.46
N ALA A 337 -30.20 24.00 -2.56
CA ALA A 337 -30.81 25.29 -2.80
C ALA A 337 -32.32 25.06 -2.90
N THR A 338 -33.09 25.64 -1.99
CA THR A 338 -34.54 25.79 -2.18
C THR A 338 -34.74 26.77 -3.33
N SER A 339 -34.61 26.29 -4.57
CA SER A 339 -35.21 26.98 -5.70
C SER A 339 -36.71 26.94 -5.45
N GLY A 340 -37.26 28.05 -4.97
CA GLY A 340 -38.69 28.26 -4.93
C GLY A 340 -39.22 28.22 -6.35
N GLU A 341 -39.65 27.04 -6.79
CA GLU A 341 -40.56 26.94 -7.92
C GLU A 341 -41.93 27.38 -7.43
N GLN A 342 -42.30 28.55 -7.94
CA GLN A 342 -43.57 29.20 -7.80
C GLN A 342 -44.70 28.23 -8.19
N ASN A 343 -45.75 28.27 -7.37
CA ASN A 343 -47.11 27.94 -7.76
C ASN A 343 -47.36 28.24 -9.25
N ASN A 344 -47.61 27.22 -10.05
CA ASN A 344 -48.52 27.37 -11.18
C ASN A 344 -49.67 26.37 -11.02
N ASN A 345 -50.70 26.89 -10.38
CA ASN A 345 -52.06 26.36 -10.39
C ASN A 345 -52.53 26.35 -11.86
N GLY A 346 -52.95 25.19 -12.39
CA GLY A 346 -53.39 25.12 -13.78
C GLY A 346 -53.93 23.77 -14.27
N GLY A 347 -55.06 23.33 -13.72
CA GLY A 347 -56.18 22.78 -14.52
C GLY A 347 -56.10 21.40 -15.21
N ALA A 348 -56.95 20.51 -14.67
CA ALA A 348 -57.98 19.71 -15.37
C ALA A 348 -57.67 18.44 -16.19
N CYS A 349 -58.41 17.37 -15.80
CA CYS A 349 -59.06 16.28 -16.59
C CYS A 349 -58.21 15.40 -17.53
N CYS A 350 -58.34 14.06 -17.58
CA CYS A 350 -59.48 13.16 -17.40
C CYS A 350 -59.15 11.93 -16.53
#